data_AF-A0AAV7K039-F1
#
_entry.id   AF-A0AAV7K039-F1
#
_cell.length_a   1.000
_cell.length_b   1.000
_cell.length_c   1.000
_cell.angle_alpha   90.00
_cell.angle_beta   90.00
_cell.angle_gamma   90.00
#
_symmetry.space_group_name_H-M   'P 1'
#
loop_
_entity.id
_entity.type
_entity.pdbx_description
1 polymer ?
#
loop_
_entity_poly.entity_id
_entity_poly.type
_entity_poly.pdbx_seq_one_letter_code
_entity_poly.pdbx_strand_id
1 'polypeptide(L)'
;MPKTRKRSVVRKIPYARGFKNPKLKTSISAIGDLTQRPTNSNFIPKHYSQEGFSLIPEPTSVDDWLAQYNETGDTYQQFISGCPWFSTRRQPYLKQTFEPTGATILAKYPQGKIYLVPLGNFPVGKSPDISSLMEFTNHFFCCPVKVMSTLHLEFTKNNKVILVRPDSVKIQLTSRFHVKTGSFQLKVDSVLKELKELIPDDALCLIGFTMADLYETTPDLFVAGMAGGRNRVGVFSFCRYNPSVSFSQEHWYQLVEDVVSIREEEFKRIMLLRSCRLMVHEISHLFGLGHCIWFSCIMNGAGHLEEDFKQPMFLCPVDLRKLQSLFGFDVVSRYKRLGAFFRNNKMKEEESWIENRIVKIC
;
A
#
# COMPACT_ATOMS: atom_id res chain seq x y z
N MET A 1 19.91 -31.39 41.00
CA MET A 1 19.92 -30.93 39.59
C MET A 1 18.55 -30.38 39.23
N PRO A 2 18.41 -29.11 38.84
CA PRO A 2 17.13 -28.56 38.41
C PRO A 2 16.73 -29.17 37.07
N LYS A 3 15.51 -29.72 37.00
CA LYS A 3 14.92 -30.28 35.78
C LYS A 3 14.84 -29.17 34.71
N THR A 4 15.57 -29.36 33.63
CA THR A 4 15.49 -28.57 32.40
C THR A 4 14.04 -28.45 31.95
N ARG A 5 13.47 -27.24 31.99
CA ARG A 5 12.20 -26.89 31.34
C ARG A 5 12.28 -27.35 29.88
N LYS A 6 11.46 -28.34 29.49
CA LYS A 6 11.24 -28.67 28.08
C LYS A 6 10.75 -27.38 27.40
N ARG A 7 11.56 -26.82 26.51
CA ARG A 7 11.11 -25.77 25.58
C ARG A 7 9.90 -26.32 24.86
N SER A 8 8.75 -25.67 24.99
CA SER A 8 7.58 -25.98 24.17
C SER A 8 8.01 -25.83 22.70
N VAL A 9 7.99 -26.93 21.95
CA VAL A 9 8.25 -26.88 20.52
C VAL A 9 7.06 -26.16 19.91
N VAL A 10 7.23 -24.87 19.60
CA VAL A 10 6.23 -24.11 18.85
C VAL A 10 6.05 -24.85 17.53
N ARG A 11 4.84 -25.37 17.30
CA ARG A 11 4.51 -26.13 16.10
C ARG A 11 4.65 -25.18 14.91
N LYS A 12 5.61 -25.45 14.02
CA LYS A 12 5.84 -24.64 12.82
C LYS A 12 4.58 -24.63 11.95
N ILE A 13 4.11 -23.44 11.58
CA ILE A 13 2.96 -23.29 10.69
C ILE A 13 3.40 -23.64 9.26
N PRO A 14 2.68 -24.52 8.55
CA PRO A 14 3.01 -24.86 7.18
C PRO A 14 2.65 -23.72 6.22
N TYR A 15 3.37 -23.64 5.10
CA TYR A 15 2.96 -22.81 3.97
C TYR A 15 1.73 -23.40 3.26
N ALA A 16 1.04 -22.56 2.50
CA ALA A 16 -0.03 -22.95 1.60
C ALA A 16 0.44 -24.05 0.64
N ARG A 17 -0.47 -24.95 0.29
CA ARG A 17 -0.15 -26.08 -0.60
C ARG A 17 0.38 -25.56 -1.94
N GLY A 18 1.60 -25.97 -2.29
CA GLY A 18 2.26 -25.59 -3.55
C GLY A 18 3.28 -24.46 -3.39
N PHE A 19 3.19 -23.67 -2.33
CA PHE A 19 4.14 -22.59 -2.08
C PHE A 19 5.49 -23.15 -1.61
N LYS A 20 6.57 -22.56 -2.14
CA LYS A 20 7.93 -22.88 -1.74
C LYS A 20 8.65 -21.58 -1.38
N ASN A 21 9.01 -21.41 -0.11
CA ASN A 21 9.74 -20.24 0.33
C ASN A 21 11.05 -20.09 -0.49
N PRO A 22 11.26 -18.97 -1.21
CA PRO A 22 12.43 -18.80 -2.03
C PRO A 22 13.70 -18.74 -1.19
N LYS A 23 14.72 -19.47 -1.64
CA LYS A 23 16.08 -19.41 -1.06
C LYS A 23 16.75 -18.12 -1.53
N LEU A 24 17.73 -17.65 -0.75
CA LEU A 24 18.51 -16.45 -1.06
C LEU A 24 19.03 -16.39 -2.51
N LYS A 25 19.56 -17.51 -3.04
CA LYS A 25 20.04 -17.57 -4.44
C LYS A 25 18.92 -17.26 -5.44
N THR A 26 17.73 -17.79 -5.22
CA THR A 26 16.56 -17.54 -6.09
C THR A 26 16.07 -16.11 -5.94
N SER A 27 15.99 -15.59 -4.71
CA SER A 27 15.61 -14.19 -4.45
C SER A 27 16.58 -13.19 -5.06
N ILE A 28 17.89 -13.47 -5.03
CA ILE A 28 18.91 -12.65 -5.73
C ILE A 28 18.69 -12.73 -7.24
N SER A 29 18.44 -13.92 -7.80
CA SER A 29 18.15 -14.07 -9.23
C SER A 29 16.89 -13.29 -9.65
N ALA A 30 15.91 -13.15 -8.77
CA ALA A 30 14.68 -12.40 -9.03
C ALA A 30 14.92 -10.89 -9.17
N ILE A 31 16.03 -10.35 -8.64
CA ILE A 31 16.45 -8.95 -8.85
C ILE A 31 16.77 -8.72 -10.33
N GLY A 32 17.14 -9.77 -11.07
CA GLY A 32 17.54 -9.72 -12.48
C GLY A 32 19.03 -9.41 -12.67
N ASP A 33 19.49 -9.44 -13.92
CA ASP A 33 20.90 -9.19 -14.26
C ASP A 33 21.26 -7.72 -13.97
N LEU A 34 22.24 -7.51 -13.07
CA LEU A 34 22.71 -6.18 -12.69
C LEU A 34 23.92 -5.70 -13.52
N THR A 35 24.45 -6.54 -14.42
CA THR A 35 25.53 -6.16 -15.33
C THR A 35 25.00 -5.39 -16.54
N GLN A 36 23.75 -5.65 -16.93
CA GLN A 36 23.05 -4.93 -17.99
C GLN A 36 22.57 -3.57 -17.49
N ARG A 37 23.21 -2.50 -17.97
CA ARG A 37 22.76 -1.12 -17.70
C ARG A 37 21.49 -0.85 -18.52
N PRO A 38 20.34 -0.57 -17.88
CA PRO A 38 19.19 -0.02 -18.59
C PRO A 38 19.58 1.28 -19.28
N THR A 39 18.94 1.58 -20.41
CA THR A 39 19.21 2.78 -21.22
C THR A 39 18.90 4.11 -20.51
N ASN A 40 18.22 4.09 -19.36
CA ASN A 40 17.94 5.27 -18.55
C ASN A 40 18.98 5.46 -17.43
N SER A 41 19.64 6.62 -17.47
CA SER A 41 20.69 7.07 -16.57
C SER A 41 20.15 7.36 -15.16
N ASN A 42 20.19 6.35 -14.28
CA ASN A 42 20.31 6.43 -12.79
C ASN A 42 20.52 5.02 -12.18
N PHE A 43 20.85 4.03 -13.02
CA PHE A 43 21.04 2.66 -12.59
C PHE A 43 22.43 2.45 -12.00
N ILE A 44 22.47 2.07 -10.72
CA ILE A 44 23.71 1.71 -10.02
C ILE A 44 23.50 0.33 -9.39
N PRO A 45 24.24 -0.72 -9.81
CA PRO A 45 24.07 -2.09 -9.33
C PRO A 45 24.05 -2.22 -7.79
N LYS A 46 24.92 -1.46 -7.11
CA LYS A 46 25.05 -1.46 -5.64
C LYS A 46 23.73 -1.11 -4.92
N HIS A 47 22.87 -0.29 -5.53
CA HIS A 47 21.56 0.07 -4.97
C HIS A 47 20.65 -1.14 -4.75
N TYR A 48 20.88 -2.23 -5.49
CA TYR A 48 20.09 -3.46 -5.46
C TYR A 48 20.79 -4.59 -4.71
N SER A 49 21.84 -4.28 -3.95
CA SER A 49 22.44 -5.26 -3.05
C SER A 49 21.41 -5.76 -2.05
N GLN A 50 21.33 -7.08 -1.91
CA GLN A 50 20.53 -7.81 -0.92
C GLN A 50 21.02 -7.58 0.52
N GLU A 51 22.19 -6.99 0.70
CA GLU A 51 22.75 -6.75 2.03
C GLU A 51 21.83 -5.87 2.89
N GLY A 52 21.47 -6.35 4.08
CA GLY A 52 20.54 -5.66 4.99
C GLY A 52 19.06 -5.96 4.72
N PHE A 53 18.73 -6.82 3.76
CA PHE A 53 17.36 -7.32 3.56
C PHE A 53 17.24 -8.77 4.04
N SER A 54 16.26 -8.99 4.92
CA SER A 54 15.85 -10.35 5.32
C SER A 54 15.01 -10.98 4.22
N LEU A 55 15.06 -12.31 4.11
CA LEU A 55 14.10 -13.06 3.30
C LEU A 55 12.68 -12.86 3.85
N ILE A 56 11.68 -13.20 3.04
CA ILE A 56 10.29 -13.16 3.49
C ILE A 56 10.12 -14.01 4.77
N PRO A 57 9.47 -13.49 5.82
CA PRO A 57 9.30 -14.23 7.06
C PRO A 57 8.50 -15.52 6.85
N GLU A 58 8.76 -16.51 7.70
CA GLU A 58 7.94 -17.72 7.74
C GLU A 58 6.59 -17.42 8.43
N PRO A 59 5.49 -18.08 8.03
CA PRO A 59 4.22 -17.98 8.72
C PRO A 59 4.34 -18.30 10.22
N THR A 60 3.77 -17.42 11.03
CA THR A 60 3.61 -17.49 12.49
C THR A 60 2.17 -17.76 12.92
N SER A 61 1.19 -17.45 12.07
CA SER A 61 -0.23 -17.79 12.25
C SER A 61 -0.74 -18.65 11.09
N VAL A 62 -1.76 -19.48 11.35
CA VAL A 62 -2.47 -20.19 10.27
C VAL A 62 -3.16 -19.23 9.32
N ASP A 63 -3.51 -18.03 9.78
CA ASP A 63 -4.19 -17.00 8.99
C ASP A 63 -3.20 -16.08 8.25
N ASP A 64 -1.88 -16.29 8.39
CA ASP A 64 -0.88 -15.54 7.64
C ASP A 64 -1.04 -15.80 6.13
N TRP A 65 -0.75 -14.79 5.31
CA TRP A 65 -1.00 -14.83 3.86
C TRP A 65 -0.40 -16.08 3.19
N LEU A 66 0.86 -16.38 3.48
CA LEU A 66 1.56 -17.52 2.87
C LEU A 66 1.23 -18.87 3.49
N ALA A 67 0.45 -18.92 4.58
CA ALA A 67 -0.16 -20.16 5.06
C ALA A 67 -1.45 -20.49 4.29
N GLN A 68 -2.13 -19.47 3.77
CA GLN A 68 -3.43 -19.58 3.07
C GLN A 68 -3.30 -19.60 1.54
N TYR A 69 -2.40 -18.78 0.98
CA TYR A 69 -2.33 -18.52 -0.46
C TYR A 69 -1.00 -18.99 -1.06
N ASN A 70 -1.12 -19.71 -2.19
CA ASN A 70 0.04 -20.08 -3.02
C ASN A 70 0.43 -18.89 -3.93
N GLU A 71 1.05 -17.88 -3.32
CA GLU A 71 1.51 -16.67 -3.99
C GLU A 71 2.72 -16.96 -4.89
N THR A 72 2.71 -16.47 -6.13
CA THR A 72 3.83 -16.69 -7.07
C THR A 72 4.84 -15.56 -7.03
N GLY A 73 4.36 -14.32 -6.82
CA GLY A 73 5.12 -13.09 -7.01
C GLY A 73 5.70 -12.92 -8.42
N ASP A 74 6.35 -11.78 -8.65
CA ASP A 74 7.03 -11.47 -9.91
C ASP A 74 8.53 -11.24 -9.71
N THR A 75 9.35 -11.77 -10.60
CA THR A 75 10.74 -11.33 -10.78
C THR A 75 10.79 -9.95 -11.46
N TYR A 76 11.94 -9.29 -11.43
CA TYR A 76 12.16 -8.05 -12.18
C TYR A 76 11.86 -8.23 -13.68
N GLN A 77 12.33 -9.32 -14.31
CA GLN A 77 12.16 -9.53 -15.75
C GLN A 77 10.68 -9.75 -16.13
N GLN A 78 9.94 -10.51 -15.33
CA GLN A 78 8.49 -10.69 -15.51
C GLN A 78 7.76 -9.36 -15.39
N PHE A 79 8.10 -8.53 -14.41
CA PHE A 79 7.50 -7.21 -14.25
C PHE A 79 7.75 -6.31 -15.46
N ILE A 80 8.99 -6.19 -15.95
CA ILE A 80 9.29 -5.36 -17.13
C ILE A 80 8.52 -5.85 -18.36
N SER A 81 8.35 -7.16 -18.50
CA SER A 81 7.68 -7.76 -19.67
C SER A 81 6.15 -7.69 -19.59
N GLY A 82 5.59 -7.73 -18.37
CA GLY A 82 4.15 -7.81 -18.12
C GLY A 82 3.49 -6.49 -17.70
N CYS A 83 4.25 -5.50 -17.22
CA CYS A 83 3.69 -4.26 -16.70
C CYS A 83 3.17 -3.37 -17.86
N PRO A 84 1.87 -3.04 -17.87
CA PRO A 84 1.23 -2.33 -18.98
C PRO A 84 1.78 -0.90 -19.18
N TRP A 85 2.38 -0.32 -18.14
CA TRP A 85 2.96 1.01 -18.17
C TRP A 85 4.23 1.11 -19.03
N PHE A 86 4.89 -0.01 -19.38
CA PHE A 86 6.00 -0.02 -20.33
C PHE A 86 5.57 -0.11 -21.79
N SER A 87 4.28 -0.32 -22.06
CA SER A 87 3.77 -0.42 -23.43
C SER A 87 4.15 0.79 -24.29
N THR A 88 4.55 0.53 -25.53
CA THR A 88 4.74 1.56 -26.56
C THR A 88 3.45 1.91 -27.29
N ARG A 89 2.36 1.17 -27.00
CA ARG A 89 1.02 1.43 -27.55
C ARG A 89 0.20 2.27 -26.58
N ARG A 90 -0.34 3.37 -27.10
CA ARG A 90 -1.30 4.21 -26.39
C ARG A 90 -2.52 3.37 -25.99
N GLN A 91 -2.93 3.51 -24.73
CA GLN A 91 -4.18 2.93 -24.26
C GLN A 91 -5.36 3.85 -24.62
N PRO A 92 -6.41 3.37 -25.31
CA PRO A 92 -7.51 4.23 -25.77
C PRO A 92 -8.24 4.99 -24.67
N TYR A 93 -8.32 4.40 -23.47
CA TYR A 93 -8.96 5.02 -22.30
C TYR A 93 -8.08 6.08 -21.60
N LEU A 94 -6.82 6.26 -22.03
CA LEU A 94 -5.93 7.30 -21.52
C LEU A 94 -6.03 8.55 -22.41
N LYS A 95 -6.59 9.61 -21.82
CA LYS A 95 -6.72 10.92 -22.47
C LYS A 95 -5.43 11.76 -22.41
N GLN A 96 -4.48 11.37 -21.55
CA GLN A 96 -3.16 12.00 -21.44
C GLN A 96 -2.41 12.04 -22.77
N THR A 97 -1.58 13.06 -22.94
CA THR A 97 -0.50 13.05 -23.92
C THR A 97 0.38 11.82 -23.66
N PHE A 98 0.66 11.06 -24.73
CA PHE A 98 1.41 9.81 -24.66
C PHE A 98 2.64 9.88 -25.55
N GLU A 99 3.82 9.72 -24.95
CA GLU A 99 5.10 9.65 -25.65
C GLU A 99 5.60 8.21 -25.73
N PRO A 100 5.49 7.54 -26.91
CA PRO A 100 5.79 6.12 -27.04
C PRO A 100 7.26 5.78 -26.77
N THR A 101 8.17 6.72 -27.04
CA THR A 101 9.62 6.60 -26.83
C THR A 101 10.05 6.85 -25.39
N GLY A 102 9.16 7.36 -24.53
CA GLY A 102 9.42 7.55 -23.12
C GLY A 102 9.78 6.23 -22.45
N ALA A 103 10.90 6.21 -21.71
CA ALA A 103 11.39 5.00 -21.06
C ALA A 103 10.96 4.87 -19.58
N THR A 104 10.34 5.90 -19.01
CA THR A 104 9.70 5.90 -17.69
C THR A 104 8.23 6.28 -17.84
N ILE A 105 7.42 6.04 -16.80
CA ILE A 105 6.00 6.42 -16.80
C ILE A 105 5.82 7.93 -16.96
N LEU A 106 6.67 8.75 -16.33
CA LEU A 106 6.62 10.21 -16.47
C LEU A 106 7.21 10.69 -17.80
N ALA A 107 8.14 9.95 -18.42
CA ALA A 107 8.55 10.26 -19.78
C ALA A 107 7.45 9.93 -20.80
N LYS A 108 6.68 8.86 -20.57
CA LYS A 108 5.52 8.47 -21.39
C LYS A 108 4.31 9.38 -21.17
N TYR A 109 4.11 9.85 -19.95
CA TYR A 109 3.00 10.70 -19.54
C TYR A 109 3.55 11.91 -18.76
N PRO A 110 4.09 12.95 -19.45
CA PRO A 110 4.78 14.07 -18.82
C PRO A 110 3.95 14.88 -17.82
N GLN A 111 2.62 14.90 -18.00
CA GLN A 111 1.69 15.60 -17.12
C GLN A 111 1.13 14.72 -16.00
N GLY A 112 1.50 13.43 -15.99
CA GLY A 112 0.97 12.39 -15.14
C GLY A 112 1.12 12.70 -13.64
N LYS A 113 0.03 12.56 -12.89
CA LYS A 113 0.02 12.73 -11.43
C LYS A 113 -0.72 11.60 -10.73
N ILE A 114 -0.37 11.33 -9.48
CA ILE A 114 -1.18 10.50 -8.59
C ILE A 114 -2.21 11.42 -7.92
N TYR A 115 -3.48 11.06 -8.00
CA TYR A 115 -4.54 11.80 -7.34
C TYR A 115 -5.01 11.07 -6.08
N LEU A 116 -5.12 11.80 -4.98
CA LEU A 116 -5.65 11.30 -3.72
C LEU A 116 -6.98 12.01 -3.44
N VAL A 117 -8.04 11.28 -3.11
CA VAL A 117 -9.34 11.86 -2.79
C VAL A 117 -9.82 11.39 -1.42
N PRO A 118 -9.92 12.30 -0.43
CA PRO A 118 -10.49 11.96 0.86
C PRO A 118 -12.00 11.66 0.69
N LEU A 119 -12.46 10.59 1.31
CA LEU A 119 -13.84 10.14 1.29
C LEU A 119 -14.40 10.13 2.72
N GLY A 120 -15.37 11.00 2.99
CA GLY A 120 -15.97 11.19 4.30
C GLY A 120 -15.15 12.09 5.22
N ASN A 121 -15.33 11.89 6.53
CA ASN A 121 -14.75 12.74 7.56
C ASN A 121 -13.41 12.19 8.05
N PHE A 122 -12.49 13.10 8.36
CA PHE A 122 -11.16 12.84 8.91
C PHE A 122 -11.03 13.60 10.23
N PRO A 123 -11.52 13.05 11.36
CA PRO A 123 -11.54 13.76 12.62
C PRO A 123 -10.14 13.99 13.17
N VAL A 124 -9.84 15.23 13.58
CA VAL A 124 -8.57 15.61 14.19
C VAL A 124 -8.29 14.72 15.40
N GLY A 125 -7.07 14.17 15.48
CA GLY A 125 -6.66 13.27 16.55
C GLY A 125 -7.15 11.83 16.41
N LYS A 126 -7.96 11.50 15.40
CA LYS A 126 -8.38 10.12 15.08
C LYS A 126 -8.04 9.67 13.65
N SER A 127 -7.49 10.56 12.84
CA SER A 127 -7.14 10.30 11.44
C SER A 127 -5.71 10.77 11.11
N PRO A 128 -5.06 10.22 10.06
CA PRO A 128 -3.76 10.69 9.61
C PRO A 128 -3.86 12.11 9.02
N ASP A 129 -2.76 12.85 9.08
CA ASP A 129 -2.65 14.14 8.40
C ASP A 129 -2.56 13.93 6.87
N ILE A 130 -3.49 14.53 6.13
CA ILE A 130 -3.61 14.35 4.68
C ILE A 130 -2.41 14.97 3.93
N SER A 131 -1.85 16.06 4.44
CA SER A 131 -0.69 16.71 3.81
C SER A 131 0.55 15.82 3.94
N SER A 132 0.76 15.21 5.10
CA SER A 132 1.82 14.22 5.32
C SER A 132 1.65 12.98 4.43
N LEU A 133 0.41 12.51 4.20
CA LEU A 133 0.15 11.42 3.25
C LEU A 133 0.54 11.80 1.82
N MET A 134 0.17 13.00 1.37
CA MET A 134 0.55 13.51 0.05
C MET A 134 2.08 13.62 -0.09
N GLU A 135 2.75 14.21 0.91
CA GLU A 135 4.21 14.36 0.95
C GLU A 135 4.92 12.99 0.89
N PHE A 136 4.49 12.05 1.72
CA PHE A 136 5.06 10.70 1.73
C PHE A 136 4.88 10.00 0.39
N THR A 137 3.69 10.07 -0.21
CA THR A 137 3.41 9.48 -1.52
C THR A 137 4.30 10.09 -2.60
N ASN A 138 4.48 11.41 -2.58
CA ASN A 138 5.35 12.11 -3.50
C ASN A 138 6.80 11.64 -3.35
N HIS A 139 7.30 11.52 -2.13
CA HIS A 139 8.66 11.05 -1.87
C HIS A 139 8.84 9.57 -2.24
N PHE A 140 7.84 8.73 -1.97
CA PHE A 140 7.90 7.30 -2.24
C PHE A 140 7.90 6.97 -3.73
N PHE A 141 7.07 7.64 -4.54
CA PHE A 141 7.01 7.38 -5.99
C PHE A 141 7.91 8.33 -6.80
N CYS A 142 8.39 9.42 -6.18
CA CYS A 142 9.08 10.51 -6.88
C CYS A 142 8.24 11.05 -8.05
N CYS A 143 6.94 11.15 -7.83
CA CYS A 143 5.92 11.50 -8.80
C CYS A 143 5.06 12.64 -8.23
N PRO A 144 4.59 13.60 -9.06
CA PRO A 144 3.61 14.59 -8.62
C PRO A 144 2.38 13.92 -8.00
N VAL A 145 1.94 14.45 -6.87
CA VAL A 145 0.74 13.99 -6.14
C VAL A 145 -0.16 15.19 -5.90
N LYS A 146 -1.47 15.02 -6.09
CA LYS A 146 -2.46 16.07 -5.86
C LYS A 146 -3.62 15.53 -5.04
N VAL A 147 -3.96 16.23 -3.97
CA VAL A 147 -5.16 15.95 -3.18
C VAL A 147 -6.35 16.68 -3.82
N MET A 148 -7.42 15.94 -4.08
CA MET A 148 -8.70 16.47 -4.57
C MET A 148 -9.59 16.92 -3.42
N SER A 149 -10.63 17.69 -3.74
CA SER A 149 -11.69 18.03 -2.79
C SER A 149 -12.30 16.77 -2.19
N THR A 150 -12.55 16.80 -0.88
CA THR A 150 -13.19 15.71 -0.15
C THR A 150 -14.56 15.39 -0.75
N LEU A 151 -14.84 14.10 -0.91
CA LEU A 151 -16.18 13.61 -1.20
C LEU A 151 -16.89 13.36 0.12
N HIS A 152 -17.96 14.10 0.42
CA HIS A 152 -18.63 14.01 1.71
C HIS A 152 -19.55 12.80 1.78
N LEU A 153 -19.72 12.24 2.97
CA LEU A 153 -20.68 11.16 3.23
C LEU A 153 -21.81 11.70 4.11
N GLU A 154 -23.02 11.71 3.56
CA GLU A 154 -24.27 12.03 4.27
C GLU A 154 -25.04 10.74 4.60
N PHE A 155 -25.77 10.75 5.71
CA PHE A 155 -26.61 9.62 6.13
C PHE A 155 -28.07 10.01 6.06
N THR A 156 -28.87 9.18 5.41
CA THR A 156 -30.33 9.34 5.38
C THR A 156 -30.99 8.73 6.62
N LYS A 157 -32.24 9.12 6.89
CA LYS A 157 -33.05 8.52 7.97
C LYS A 157 -33.24 6.99 7.86
N ASN A 158 -33.04 6.42 6.67
CA ASN A 158 -33.20 4.99 6.39
C ASN A 158 -31.85 4.25 6.35
N ASN A 159 -30.81 4.75 7.04
CA ASN A 159 -29.47 4.15 7.10
C ASN A 159 -28.79 3.94 5.74
N LYS A 160 -29.17 4.72 4.72
CA LYS A 160 -28.46 4.77 3.44
C LYS A 160 -27.37 5.83 3.48
N VAL A 161 -26.22 5.52 2.88
CA VAL A 161 -25.10 6.45 2.73
C VAL A 161 -25.17 7.14 1.37
N ILE A 162 -25.09 8.46 1.37
CA ILE A 162 -25.05 9.32 0.19
C ILE A 162 -23.66 9.93 0.07
N LEU A 163 -23.01 9.68 -1.06
CA LEU A 163 -21.81 10.38 -1.48
C LEU A 163 -22.22 11.74 -2.08
N VAL A 164 -21.64 12.82 -1.57
CA VAL A 164 -21.84 14.17 -2.09
C VAL A 164 -20.54 14.65 -2.72
N ARG A 165 -20.60 14.89 -4.03
CA ARG A 165 -19.48 15.42 -4.82
C ARG A 165 -19.39 16.95 -4.68
N PRO A 166 -18.23 17.57 -5.00
CA PRO A 166 -18.05 19.02 -4.95
C PRO A 166 -18.99 19.80 -5.88
N ASP A 167 -19.46 19.18 -6.96
CA ASP A 167 -20.46 19.72 -7.90
C ASP A 167 -21.91 19.56 -7.41
N SER A 168 -22.11 19.20 -6.14
CA SER A 168 -23.40 18.95 -5.49
C SER A 168 -24.18 17.73 -6.01
N VAL A 169 -23.57 16.88 -6.86
CA VAL A 169 -24.18 15.61 -7.26
C VAL A 169 -24.21 14.66 -6.07
N LYS A 170 -25.40 14.10 -5.81
CA LYS A 170 -25.66 13.16 -4.72
C LYS A 170 -25.87 11.75 -5.26
N ILE A 171 -25.07 10.79 -4.79
CA ILE A 171 -25.11 9.40 -5.24
C ILE A 171 -25.28 8.49 -4.04
N GLN A 172 -26.25 7.58 -4.11
CA GLN A 172 -26.42 6.58 -3.07
C GLN A 172 -25.37 5.48 -3.23
N LEU A 173 -24.52 5.29 -2.21
CA LEU A 173 -23.59 4.18 -2.15
C LEU A 173 -24.27 2.93 -1.61
N THR A 174 -23.78 1.76 -2.04
CA THR A 174 -24.13 0.50 -1.40
C THR A 174 -23.39 0.37 -0.08
N SER A 175 -24.11 0.07 0.99
CA SER A 175 -23.56 -0.04 2.35
C SER A 175 -24.33 -1.09 3.15
N ARG A 176 -23.67 -1.68 4.15
CA ARG A 176 -24.34 -2.48 5.20
C ARG A 176 -24.32 -1.74 6.53
N PHE A 177 -25.39 -1.90 7.31
CA PHE A 177 -25.60 -1.20 8.57
C PHE A 177 -25.98 -2.19 9.66
N HIS A 178 -25.38 -2.05 10.83
CA HIS A 178 -25.73 -2.84 12.01
C HIS A 178 -26.49 -1.97 13.01
N VAL A 179 -27.79 -2.25 13.16
CA VAL A 179 -28.73 -1.39 13.89
C VAL A 179 -28.34 -1.18 15.36
N LYS A 180 -27.84 -2.21 16.05
CA LYS A 180 -27.58 -2.12 17.50
C LYS A 180 -26.37 -1.25 17.84
N THR A 181 -25.32 -1.30 17.02
CA THR A 181 -24.07 -0.57 17.28
C THR A 181 -24.01 0.75 16.51
N GLY A 182 -24.86 0.93 15.50
CA GLY A 182 -24.79 2.06 14.57
C GLY A 182 -23.62 1.95 13.57
N SER A 183 -22.87 0.84 13.60
CA SER A 183 -21.73 0.62 12.71
C SER A 183 -22.20 0.42 11.27
N PHE A 184 -21.42 0.94 10.31
CA PHE A 184 -21.67 0.76 8.89
C PHE A 184 -20.39 0.46 8.13
N GLN A 185 -20.54 -0.19 6.98
CA GLN A 185 -19.45 -0.41 6.02
C GLN A 185 -19.92 -0.06 4.61
N LEU A 186 -19.00 0.50 3.82
CA LEU A 186 -19.25 0.82 2.40
C LEU A 186 -18.81 -0.34 1.52
N LYS A 187 -19.61 -0.65 0.50
CA LYS A 187 -19.24 -1.64 -0.50
C LYS A 187 -18.22 -1.03 -1.45
N VAL A 188 -17.07 -1.69 -1.56
CA VAL A 188 -15.91 -1.23 -2.35
C VAL A 188 -16.28 -0.95 -3.81
N ASP A 189 -16.99 -1.88 -4.46
CA ASP A 189 -17.42 -1.72 -5.86
C ASP A 189 -18.24 -0.45 -6.10
N SER A 190 -19.10 -0.11 -5.14
CA SER A 190 -19.96 1.07 -5.24
C SER A 190 -19.14 2.35 -5.18
N VAL A 191 -18.05 2.38 -4.41
CA VAL A 191 -17.16 3.52 -4.32
C VAL A 191 -16.26 3.60 -5.55
N LEU A 192 -15.65 2.49 -5.97
CA LEU A 192 -14.78 2.43 -7.14
C LEU A 192 -15.48 2.88 -8.42
N LYS A 193 -16.77 2.53 -8.58
CA LYS A 193 -17.61 3.01 -9.68
C LYS A 193 -17.65 4.53 -9.73
N GLU A 194 -17.86 5.19 -8.59
CA GLU A 194 -17.93 6.65 -8.53
C GLU A 194 -16.57 7.31 -8.73
N LEU A 195 -15.51 6.74 -8.18
CA LEU A 195 -14.14 7.23 -8.41
C LEU A 195 -13.74 7.16 -9.88
N LYS A 196 -14.16 6.12 -10.61
CA LYS A 196 -13.88 5.98 -12.04
C LYS A 196 -14.43 7.14 -12.87
N GLU A 197 -15.58 7.70 -12.50
CA GLU A 197 -16.18 8.85 -13.17
C GLU A 197 -15.49 10.17 -12.81
N LEU A 198 -14.68 10.19 -11.76
CA LEU A 198 -13.99 11.39 -11.25
C LEU A 198 -12.51 11.45 -11.65
N ILE A 199 -11.99 10.45 -12.37
CA ILE A 199 -10.58 10.39 -12.72
C ILE A 199 -10.18 11.58 -13.61
N PRO A 200 -9.22 12.43 -13.17
CA PRO A 200 -8.75 13.52 -14.02
C PRO A 200 -8.07 13.02 -15.29
N ASP A 201 -8.14 13.83 -16.35
CA ASP A 201 -7.58 13.47 -17.66
C ASP A 201 -6.05 13.27 -17.60
N ASP A 202 -5.35 13.97 -16.70
CA ASP A 202 -3.90 13.89 -16.44
C ASP A 202 -3.51 12.93 -15.30
N ALA A 203 -4.45 12.17 -14.74
CA ALA A 203 -4.17 11.24 -13.66
C ALA A 203 -3.46 10.00 -14.18
N LEU A 204 -2.35 9.60 -13.57
CA LEU A 204 -1.82 8.23 -13.69
C LEU A 204 -2.79 7.26 -13.00
N CYS A 205 -3.22 7.60 -11.80
CA CYS A 205 -4.24 6.90 -11.03
C CYS A 205 -4.96 7.85 -10.05
N LEU A 206 -6.14 7.44 -9.61
CA LEU A 206 -6.94 8.12 -8.59
C LEU A 206 -7.24 7.16 -7.43
N ILE A 207 -6.96 7.59 -6.20
CA ILE A 207 -7.11 6.77 -5.02
C ILE A 207 -8.02 7.46 -4.02
N GLY A 208 -9.14 6.81 -3.72
CA GLY A 208 -9.99 7.17 -2.59
C GLY A 208 -9.44 6.61 -1.29
N PHE A 209 -9.50 7.38 -0.21
CA PHE A 209 -9.20 6.87 1.11
C PHE A 209 -10.21 7.38 2.12
N THR A 210 -10.51 6.58 3.14
CA THR A 210 -11.59 6.89 4.10
C THR A 210 -11.28 6.41 5.51
N MET A 211 -11.95 7.01 6.50
CA MET A 211 -12.05 6.49 7.86
C MET A 211 -13.28 5.57 8.06
N ALA A 212 -14.16 5.45 7.06
CA ALA A 212 -15.26 4.50 7.08
C ALA A 212 -14.77 3.09 6.75
N ASP A 213 -15.34 2.06 7.38
CA ASP A 213 -14.92 0.69 7.14
C ASP A 213 -15.46 0.17 5.78
N LEU A 214 -14.75 -0.78 5.16
CA LEU A 214 -15.01 -1.26 3.79
C LEU A 214 -15.28 -2.76 3.76
N TYR A 215 -16.10 -3.21 2.81
CA TYR A 215 -16.32 -4.63 2.51
C TYR A 215 -16.46 -4.87 1.00
N GLU A 216 -16.07 -6.05 0.53
CA GLU A 216 -16.23 -6.45 -0.87
C GLU A 216 -17.48 -7.32 -1.05
N THR A 217 -17.55 -8.42 -0.33
CA THR A 217 -18.64 -9.41 -0.36
C THR A 217 -19.31 -9.57 1.01
N THR A 218 -20.54 -10.09 1.02
CA THR A 218 -21.32 -10.29 2.26
C THR A 218 -20.59 -11.07 3.36
N PRO A 219 -19.87 -12.18 3.08
CA PRO A 219 -19.16 -12.93 4.12
C PRO A 219 -17.91 -12.22 4.65
N ASP A 220 -17.37 -11.22 3.96
CA ASP A 220 -16.12 -10.57 4.38
C ASP A 220 -16.31 -9.82 5.69
N LEU A 221 -15.32 -9.90 6.58
CA LEU A 221 -15.26 -9.05 7.78
C LEU A 221 -14.94 -7.61 7.38
N PHE A 222 -13.91 -7.41 6.55
CA PHE A 222 -13.56 -6.15 5.90
C PHE A 222 -12.54 -6.40 4.78
N VAL A 223 -12.28 -5.38 3.98
CA VAL A 223 -11.09 -5.30 3.13
C VAL A 223 -10.34 -4.01 3.40
N ALA A 224 -9.01 -4.05 3.46
CA ALA A 224 -8.19 -2.86 3.65
C ALA A 224 -8.30 -1.93 2.44
N GLY A 225 -8.33 -2.49 1.23
CA GLY A 225 -8.54 -1.76 -0.02
C GLY A 225 -8.69 -2.67 -1.24
N MET A 226 -8.95 -2.05 -2.39
CA MET A 226 -8.95 -2.72 -3.70
C MET A 226 -8.48 -1.79 -4.80
N ALA A 227 -7.61 -2.32 -5.67
CA ALA A 227 -7.11 -1.65 -6.87
C ALA A 227 -7.77 -2.23 -8.13
N GLY A 228 -8.58 -1.42 -8.81
CA GLY A 228 -9.05 -1.73 -10.16
C GLY A 228 -7.95 -1.42 -11.17
N GLY A 229 -6.90 -2.25 -11.26
CA GLY A 229 -5.69 -1.94 -12.04
C GLY A 229 -5.93 -1.48 -13.49
N ARG A 230 -6.92 -2.08 -14.19
CA ARG A 230 -7.31 -1.65 -15.56
C ARG A 230 -8.10 -0.32 -15.60
N ASN A 231 -8.72 0.05 -14.49
CA ASN A 231 -9.50 1.27 -14.34
C ASN A 231 -8.71 2.42 -13.68
N ARG A 232 -7.47 2.17 -13.21
CA ARG A 232 -6.57 3.16 -12.58
C ARG A 232 -7.16 3.83 -11.34
N VAL A 233 -8.10 3.15 -10.68
CA VAL A 233 -8.74 3.61 -9.46
C VAL A 233 -8.54 2.60 -8.34
N GLY A 234 -8.35 3.11 -7.13
CA GLY A 234 -8.33 2.29 -5.92
C GLY A 234 -9.08 2.97 -4.78
N VAL A 235 -9.51 2.18 -3.80
CA VAL A 235 -10.05 2.70 -2.54
C VAL A 235 -9.52 1.88 -1.37
N PHE A 236 -9.14 2.54 -0.28
CA PHE A 236 -8.78 1.85 0.97
C PHE A 236 -9.28 2.60 2.21
N SER A 237 -9.29 1.90 3.35
CA SER A 237 -9.76 2.41 4.64
C SER A 237 -8.69 2.37 5.69
N PHE A 238 -8.57 3.47 6.42
CA PHE A 238 -7.73 3.55 7.62
C PHE A 238 -8.48 3.19 8.90
N CYS A 239 -9.79 2.85 8.83
CA CYS A 239 -10.63 2.60 9.99
C CYS A 239 -10.00 1.61 10.98
N ARG A 240 -9.53 0.46 10.45
CA ARG A 240 -8.92 -0.60 11.26
C ARG A 240 -7.41 -0.47 11.45
N TYR A 241 -6.81 0.56 10.85
CA TYR A 241 -5.41 0.92 11.08
C TYR A 241 -5.25 1.84 12.29
N ASN A 242 -6.36 2.38 12.81
CA ASN A 242 -6.42 3.18 14.01
C ASN A 242 -5.86 2.41 15.22
N PRO A 243 -4.78 2.89 15.87
CA PRO A 243 -4.14 2.17 16.97
C PRO A 243 -4.96 2.15 18.27
N SER A 244 -6.01 2.96 18.37
CA SER A 244 -6.95 2.96 19.50
C SER A 244 -8.21 2.16 19.21
N VAL A 245 -8.23 1.31 18.17
CA VAL A 245 -9.39 0.49 17.83
C VAL A 245 -9.00 -0.98 17.84
N SER A 246 -9.69 -1.75 18.67
CA SER A 246 -9.73 -3.20 18.57
C SER A 246 -11.01 -3.65 17.88
N PHE A 247 -11.00 -4.83 17.27
CA PHE A 247 -12.15 -5.35 16.53
C PHE A 247 -12.32 -6.85 16.72
N SER A 248 -13.56 -7.31 16.59
CA SER A 248 -13.88 -8.74 16.65
C SER A 248 -13.37 -9.47 15.40
N GLN A 249 -12.86 -10.69 15.62
CA GLN A 249 -12.49 -11.62 14.56
C GLN A 249 -13.70 -12.30 13.91
N GLU A 250 -14.91 -12.14 14.47
CA GLU A 250 -16.13 -12.81 13.97
C GLU A 250 -17.20 -11.81 13.52
N HIS A 251 -17.16 -10.58 14.04
CA HIS A 251 -18.24 -9.61 13.89
C HIS A 251 -17.71 -8.27 13.39
N TRP A 252 -17.90 -7.99 12.11
CA TRP A 252 -17.41 -6.75 11.46
C TRP A 252 -17.87 -5.45 12.15
N TYR A 253 -19.04 -5.48 12.79
CA TYR A 253 -19.66 -4.30 13.40
C TYR A 253 -19.16 -4.01 14.83
N GLN A 254 -18.37 -4.91 15.42
CA GLN A 254 -17.82 -4.75 16.76
C GLN A 254 -16.43 -4.13 16.69
N LEU A 255 -16.41 -2.80 16.56
CA LEU A 255 -15.22 -1.96 16.73
C LEU A 255 -15.30 -1.35 18.13
N VAL A 256 -14.28 -1.59 18.94
CA VAL A 256 -14.18 -1.06 20.30
C VAL A 256 -13.03 -0.06 20.32
N GLU A 257 -13.32 1.19 20.71
CA GLU A 257 -12.24 2.12 21.02
C GLU A 257 -11.56 1.65 22.31
N ASP A 258 -10.30 1.22 22.18
CA ASP A 258 -9.50 0.81 23.32
C ASP A 258 -9.28 2.04 24.21
N VAL A 259 -9.73 1.94 25.47
CA VAL A 259 -9.56 2.98 26.49
C VAL A 259 -8.10 3.12 26.93
N VAL A 260 -7.19 2.33 26.35
CA VAL A 260 -5.75 2.38 26.63
C VAL A 260 -5.23 3.77 26.23
N SER A 261 -4.61 4.47 27.18
CA SER A 261 -4.08 5.81 27.00
C SER A 261 -2.79 5.80 26.15
N ILE A 262 -2.93 5.61 24.84
CA ILE A 262 -1.87 5.93 23.89
C ILE A 262 -1.67 7.45 23.94
N ARG A 263 -0.44 7.89 24.20
CA ARG A 263 -0.09 9.32 24.16
C ARG A 263 -0.43 9.89 22.79
N GLU A 264 -0.99 11.09 22.72
CA GLU A 264 -1.45 11.69 21.46
C GLU A 264 -0.37 11.73 20.37
N GLU A 265 0.87 12.05 20.73
CA GLU A 265 1.99 12.04 19.79
C GLU A 265 2.27 10.64 19.21
N GLU A 266 2.16 9.62 20.06
CA GLU A 266 2.39 8.22 19.68
C GLU A 266 1.25 7.71 18.80
N PHE A 267 0.02 8.09 19.12
CA PHE A 267 -1.15 7.85 18.29
C PHE A 267 -0.94 8.42 16.88
N LYS A 268 -0.61 9.72 16.79
CA LYS A 268 -0.39 10.43 15.52
C LYS A 268 0.71 9.75 14.70
N ARG A 269 1.81 9.37 15.35
CA ARG A 269 2.94 8.68 14.73
C ARG A 269 2.54 7.31 14.17
N ILE A 270 1.92 6.45 14.98
CA ILE A 270 1.51 5.10 14.56
C ILE A 270 0.45 5.18 13.47
N MET A 271 -0.55 6.05 13.64
CA MET A 271 -1.63 6.22 12.67
C MET A 271 -1.10 6.66 11.32
N LEU A 272 -0.19 7.64 11.28
CA LEU A 272 0.43 8.10 10.04
C LEU A 272 1.31 7.00 9.42
N LEU A 273 2.16 6.33 10.22
CA LEU A 273 3.02 5.26 9.72
C LEU A 273 2.21 4.15 9.05
N ARG A 274 1.19 3.64 9.74
CA ARG A 274 0.26 2.62 9.25
C ARG A 274 -0.47 3.05 7.98
N SER A 275 -0.95 4.30 7.96
CA SER A 275 -1.66 4.86 6.80
C SER A 275 -0.73 5.02 5.58
N CYS A 276 0.50 5.50 5.80
CA CYS A 276 1.53 5.61 4.77
C CYS A 276 1.86 4.24 4.15
N ARG A 277 1.97 3.19 4.98
CA ARG A 277 2.26 1.83 4.52
C ARG A 277 1.16 1.30 3.60
N LEU A 278 -0.08 1.29 4.07
CA LEU A 278 -1.23 0.83 3.30
C LEU A 278 -1.34 1.60 1.99
N MET A 279 -1.25 2.94 2.05
CA MET A 279 -1.40 3.79 0.88
C MET A 279 -0.39 3.46 -0.22
N VAL A 280 0.90 3.32 0.10
CA VAL A 280 1.90 3.02 -0.94
C VAL A 280 1.86 1.57 -1.39
N HIS A 281 1.40 0.63 -0.55
CA HIS A 281 1.12 -0.75 -0.95
C HIS A 281 0.02 -0.78 -2.03
N GLU A 282 -1.13 -0.18 -1.75
CA GLU A 282 -2.27 -0.14 -2.67
C GLU A 282 -1.98 0.65 -3.96
N ILE A 283 -1.26 1.77 -3.85
CA ILE A 283 -0.84 2.54 -5.03
C ILE A 283 0.15 1.72 -5.89
N SER A 284 1.02 0.93 -5.28
CA SER A 284 1.98 0.11 -6.02
C SER A 284 1.29 -0.97 -6.87
N HIS A 285 0.17 -1.54 -6.40
CA HIS A 285 -0.67 -2.44 -7.21
C HIS A 285 -1.18 -1.76 -8.49
N LEU A 286 -1.56 -0.48 -8.43
CA LEU A 286 -1.98 0.30 -9.62
C LEU A 286 -0.85 0.52 -10.64
N PHE A 287 0.40 0.43 -10.18
CA PHE A 287 1.60 0.49 -11.01
C PHE A 287 2.13 -0.89 -11.43
N GLY A 288 1.36 -1.96 -11.17
CA GLY A 288 1.64 -3.31 -11.62
C GLY A 288 2.59 -4.09 -10.72
N LEU A 289 2.92 -3.59 -9.52
CA LEU A 289 3.64 -4.38 -8.52
C LEU A 289 2.65 -5.25 -7.77
N GLY A 290 2.66 -6.57 -8.01
CA GLY A 290 1.93 -7.53 -7.19
C GLY A 290 2.62 -7.81 -5.85
N HIS A 291 2.08 -8.77 -5.10
CA HIS A 291 2.70 -9.19 -3.85
C HIS A 291 4.13 -9.74 -4.07
N CYS A 292 5.02 -9.41 -3.16
CA CYS A 292 6.40 -9.85 -3.16
C CYS A 292 6.59 -11.05 -2.25
N ILE A 293 7.28 -12.07 -2.76
CA ILE A 293 7.63 -13.28 -2.01
C ILE A 293 9.13 -13.42 -1.74
N TRP A 294 9.95 -12.51 -2.26
CA TRP A 294 11.41 -12.71 -2.34
C TRP A 294 12.14 -12.34 -1.06
N PHE A 295 11.69 -11.27 -0.41
CA PHE A 295 12.29 -10.64 0.77
C PHE A 295 11.18 -10.07 1.66
N SER A 296 11.54 -9.69 2.88
CA SER A 296 10.72 -8.80 3.69
C SER A 296 10.60 -7.46 2.97
N CYS A 297 9.37 -7.11 2.57
CA CYS A 297 9.05 -6.02 1.66
C CYS A 297 7.71 -5.41 2.06
N ILE A 298 7.55 -4.10 1.84
CA ILE A 298 6.24 -3.44 1.96
C ILE A 298 5.16 -4.03 1.05
N MET A 299 5.57 -4.75 -0.01
CA MET A 299 4.67 -5.45 -0.92
C MET A 299 4.39 -6.90 -0.52
N ASN A 300 4.75 -7.36 0.68
CA ASN A 300 4.36 -8.71 1.10
C ASN A 300 2.82 -8.77 1.27
N GLY A 301 2.19 -9.88 0.90
CA GLY A 301 0.77 -10.09 1.19
C GLY A 301 0.54 -10.22 2.69
N ALA A 302 -0.64 -9.81 3.17
CA ALA A 302 -1.05 -9.95 4.57
C ALA A 302 -2.45 -10.57 4.63
N GLY A 303 -2.61 -11.62 5.43
CA GLY A 303 -3.90 -12.24 5.73
C GLY A 303 -4.65 -11.54 6.85
N HIS A 304 -3.95 -10.80 7.71
CA HIS A 304 -4.53 -10.01 8.79
C HIS A 304 -3.66 -8.79 9.17
N LEU A 305 -4.20 -7.91 10.01
CA LEU A 305 -3.56 -6.61 10.32
C LEU A 305 -2.28 -6.74 11.11
N GLU A 306 -2.15 -7.69 12.03
CA GLU A 306 -0.91 -7.89 12.78
C GLU A 306 0.22 -8.41 11.87
N GLU A 307 -0.10 -9.15 10.80
CA GLU A 307 0.87 -9.53 9.76
C GLU A 307 1.31 -8.29 8.97
N ASP A 308 0.36 -7.47 8.49
CA ASP A 308 0.64 -6.20 7.80
C ASP A 308 1.47 -5.23 8.67
N PHE A 309 1.16 -5.14 9.97
CA PHE A 309 1.84 -4.24 10.90
C PHE A 309 3.31 -4.63 11.14
N LYS A 310 3.67 -5.91 10.97
CA LYS A 310 5.05 -6.41 11.07
C LYS A 310 5.87 -6.16 9.80
N GLN A 311 5.24 -5.85 8.68
CA GLN A 311 5.96 -5.62 7.41
C GLN A 311 6.79 -4.33 7.46
N PRO A 312 7.92 -4.27 6.73
CA PRO A 312 8.76 -3.08 6.69
C PRO A 312 8.11 -1.96 5.87
N MET A 313 8.55 -0.72 6.09
CA MET A 313 8.15 0.45 5.29
C MET A 313 8.81 0.51 3.90
N PHE A 314 9.64 -0.49 3.56
CA PHE A 314 10.60 -0.39 2.46
C PHE A 314 10.40 -1.45 1.40
N LEU A 315 10.64 -1.05 0.15
CA LEU A 315 10.75 -1.97 -0.97
C LEU A 315 12.04 -2.79 -0.85
N CYS A 316 11.92 -4.09 -1.05
CA CYS A 316 13.08 -4.95 -1.21
C CYS A 316 13.84 -4.65 -2.51
N PRO A 317 15.05 -5.20 -2.73
CA PRO A 317 15.82 -4.92 -3.93
C PRO A 317 15.11 -5.26 -5.24
N VAL A 318 14.26 -6.29 -5.25
CA VAL A 318 13.47 -6.69 -6.42
C VAL A 318 12.47 -5.58 -6.78
N ASP A 319 11.63 -5.19 -5.82
CA ASP A 319 10.55 -4.22 -6.08
C ASP A 319 11.06 -2.79 -6.15
N LEU A 320 12.17 -2.46 -5.47
CA LEU A 320 12.87 -1.20 -5.67
C LEU A 320 13.34 -1.06 -7.11
N ARG A 321 13.91 -2.13 -7.70
CA ARG A 321 14.35 -2.12 -9.10
C ARG A 321 13.16 -1.97 -10.05
N LYS A 322 12.07 -2.72 -9.81
CA LYS A 322 10.82 -2.59 -10.59
C LYS A 322 10.32 -1.14 -10.58
N LEU A 323 10.19 -0.55 -9.39
CA LEU A 323 9.69 0.81 -9.23
C LEU A 323 10.65 1.86 -9.79
N GLN A 324 11.97 1.70 -9.60
CA GLN A 324 12.96 2.60 -10.19
C GLN A 324 12.93 2.55 -11.72
N SER A 325 12.83 1.37 -12.33
CA SER A 325 12.72 1.25 -13.78
C SER A 325 11.45 1.91 -14.31
N LEU A 326 10.35 1.85 -13.55
CA LEU A 326 9.09 2.48 -13.94
C LEU A 326 9.14 4.00 -13.81
N PHE A 327 9.64 4.55 -12.71
CA PHE A 327 9.60 5.99 -12.42
C PHE A 327 10.88 6.76 -12.78
N GLY A 328 12.02 6.09 -12.87
CA GLY A 328 13.32 6.67 -13.25
C GLY A 328 14.00 7.52 -12.17
N PHE A 329 13.58 7.42 -10.91
CA PHE A 329 14.15 8.22 -9.83
C PHE A 329 15.59 7.79 -9.47
N ASP A 330 16.34 8.75 -8.92
CA ASP A 330 17.58 8.45 -8.20
C ASP A 330 17.28 7.86 -6.82
N VAL A 331 17.84 6.68 -6.54
CA VAL A 331 17.56 5.89 -5.32
C VAL A 331 18.06 6.61 -4.08
N VAL A 332 19.26 7.18 -4.12
CA VAL A 332 19.87 7.84 -2.95
C VAL A 332 19.09 9.11 -2.60
N SER A 333 18.75 9.92 -3.60
CA SER A 333 17.94 11.13 -3.42
C SER A 333 16.54 10.80 -2.90
N ARG A 334 15.92 9.72 -3.40
CA ARG A 334 14.65 9.21 -2.87
C ARG A 334 14.77 8.83 -1.39
N TYR A 335 15.79 8.06 -1.02
CA TYR A 335 16.00 7.69 0.37
C TYR A 335 16.29 8.88 1.27
N LYS A 336 17.06 9.88 0.82
CA LYS A 336 17.28 11.12 1.60
C LYS A 336 15.96 11.85 1.90
N ARG A 337 15.07 11.97 0.91
CA ARG A 337 13.73 12.59 1.09
C ARG A 337 12.87 11.78 2.06
N LEU A 338 12.81 10.45 1.92
CA LEU A 338 12.09 9.58 2.83
C LEU A 338 12.66 9.65 4.27
N GLY A 339 13.99 9.66 4.42
CA GLY A 339 14.65 9.80 5.73
C GLY A 339 14.31 11.12 6.42
N ALA A 340 14.29 12.22 5.68
CA ALA A 340 13.84 13.51 6.20
C ALA A 340 12.37 13.48 6.66
N PHE A 341 11.49 12.85 5.87
CA PHE A 341 10.09 12.65 6.26
C PHE A 341 9.96 11.85 7.56
N PHE A 342 10.68 10.74 7.69
CA PHE A 342 10.64 9.90 8.90
C PHE A 342 11.16 10.65 10.14
N ARG A 343 12.26 11.40 9.99
CA ARG A 343 12.80 12.27 11.05
C ARG A 343 11.76 13.28 11.52
N ASN A 344 11.14 14.01 10.58
CA ASN A 344 10.14 15.04 10.88
C ASN A 344 8.90 14.47 11.59
N ASN A 345 8.57 13.21 11.32
CA ASN A 345 7.42 12.52 11.92
C ASN A 345 7.80 11.58 13.08
N LYS A 346 9.02 11.71 13.65
CA LYS A 346 9.52 10.93 14.80
C LYS A 346 9.53 9.39 14.57
N MET A 347 9.68 8.95 13.32
CA MET A 347 9.72 7.53 12.91
C MET A 347 11.16 7.01 12.91
N LYS A 348 11.71 6.80 14.11
CA LYS A 348 13.15 6.56 14.32
C LYS A 348 13.66 5.25 13.71
N GLU A 349 12.85 4.20 13.72
CA GLU A 349 13.24 2.89 13.17
C GLU A 349 13.41 2.98 11.65
N GLU A 350 12.47 3.63 10.98
CA GLU A 350 12.49 3.86 9.54
C GLU A 350 13.61 4.82 9.12
N GLU A 351 13.83 5.89 9.88
CA GLU A 351 14.94 6.82 9.67
C GLU A 351 16.29 6.09 9.75
N SER A 352 16.52 5.34 10.83
CA SER A 352 17.77 4.59 11.05
C SER A 352 18.00 3.55 9.96
N TRP A 353 16.93 2.86 9.51
CA TRP A 353 17.05 1.91 8.39
C TRP A 353 17.54 2.60 7.11
N ILE A 354 17.00 3.79 6.79
CA ILE A 354 17.41 4.56 5.62
C ILE A 354 18.85 5.04 5.72
N GLU A 355 19.27 5.57 6.87
CA GLU A 355 20.64 6.07 7.06
C GLU A 355 21.65 4.94 6.87
N ASN A 356 21.40 3.78 7.49
CA ASN A 356 22.20 2.58 7.31
C ASN A 356 22.18 2.09 5.85
N ARG A 357 21.04 2.18 5.16
CA ARG A 357 20.93 1.77 3.75
C ARG A 357 21.75 2.68 2.84
N ILE A 358 21.69 4.00 3.04
CA ILE A 358 22.45 4.98 2.25
C ILE A 358 23.96 4.71 2.37
N VAL A 359 24.48 4.50 3.58
CA VAL A 359 25.91 4.17 3.82
C VAL A 359 26.35 2.93 3.06
N LYS A 360 25.47 1.92 2.92
CA LYS A 360 25.80 0.69 2.19
C LYS A 360 25.80 0.86 0.68
N ILE A 361 25.06 1.82 0.12
CA ILE A 361 24.84 1.93 -1.33
C ILE A 361 25.51 3.14 -1.99
N CYS A 362 25.95 4.12 -1.20
CA CYS A 362 26.99 5.09 -1.58
C CYS A 362 28.36 4.45 -1.36
#